data_AF-A0A2N1VFK2-F1
#
_entry.id   AF-A0A2N1VFK2-F1
#
_cell.length_a   1.000
_cell.length_b   1.000
_cell.length_c   1.000
_cell.angle_alpha   90.00
_cell.angle_beta   90.00
_cell.angle_gamma   90.00
#
_symmetry.space_group_name_H-M   'P 1'
#
loop_
_entity.id
_entity.type
_entity.pdbx_description
1 polymer ?
#
loop_
_entity_poly.entity_id
_entity_poly.type
_entity_poly.pdbx_seq_one_letter_code
_entity_poly.pdbx_strand_id
1 'polypeptide(L)'
;MKKSFLIILLFGLLVSCKENFEPFGDLKDKYVLNCVIKGDTTFQIASITRTYANDNYNPYSNTTDHNVGGALIRIWNGDSVVVLRDSILDKPANSKYQNPYHLYYTNKFKLVSSTIQIEAILPNGVRLTGEATVPNEVKFNYTDKVYPPVSKSFVEFIWNPGVLDNAYLTQVSIYYYKADDPKKTVQIAYVPASYINQGGVDFPIAPKPNNANKLVIDVATINKTMELISAGDPNKANYVILGPFLEVVSFGKSLSTYFNSITRTNDAYTVNLSEIDYSNISNGLGVFGVYLKNYQPFTFTHAFIKSFGYTPGLADAQAYL
;
A
#
# COMPACT_ATOMS: atom_id res chain seq x y z
N MET A 1 29.13 -65.90 2.62
CA MET A 1 28.43 -64.81 3.34
C MET A 1 29.07 -63.43 3.15
N LYS A 2 30.40 -63.25 3.29
CA LYS A 2 31.05 -61.93 3.09
C LYS A 2 30.91 -61.32 1.67
N LYS A 3 30.89 -62.15 0.61
CA LYS A 3 30.74 -61.68 -0.78
C LYS A 3 29.31 -61.22 -1.13
N SER A 4 28.29 -61.79 -0.48
CA SER A 4 26.88 -61.39 -0.71
C SER A 4 26.53 -60.07 -0.02
N PHE A 5 27.19 -59.75 1.10
CA PHE A 5 27.00 -58.47 1.80
C PHE A 5 27.57 -57.27 1.03
N LEU A 6 28.68 -57.49 0.31
CA LEU A 6 29.29 -56.45 -0.52
C LEU A 6 28.41 -56.06 -1.73
N ILE A 7 27.66 -57.02 -2.29
CA ILE A 7 26.76 -56.79 -3.42
C ILE A 7 25.52 -55.98 -2.99
N ILE A 8 24.98 -56.26 -1.80
CA ILE A 8 23.85 -55.49 -1.22
C ILE A 8 24.27 -54.06 -0.89
N LEU A 9 25.49 -53.86 -0.39
CA LEU A 9 26.05 -52.52 -0.12
C LEU A 9 26.29 -51.73 -1.44
N LEU A 10 26.71 -52.41 -2.50
CA LEU A 10 26.92 -51.80 -3.81
C LEU A 10 25.59 -51.41 -4.49
N PHE A 11 24.53 -52.18 -4.28
CA PHE A 11 23.19 -51.85 -4.77
C PHE A 11 22.57 -50.66 -4.00
N GLY A 12 22.83 -50.53 -2.70
CA GLY A 12 22.39 -49.38 -1.90
C GLY A 12 22.97 -48.03 -2.36
N LEU A 13 24.20 -48.04 -2.91
CA LEU A 13 24.83 -46.83 -3.48
C LEU A 13 24.22 -46.40 -4.82
N LEU A 14 23.57 -47.31 -5.55
CA LEU A 14 22.91 -47.02 -6.83
C LEU A 14 21.45 -46.56 -6.66
N VAL A 15 20.86 -46.74 -5.47
CA VAL A 15 19.50 -46.27 -5.12
C VAL A 15 19.56 -44.98 -4.30
N SER A 16 20.71 -44.29 -4.28
CA SER A 16 20.75 -42.92 -3.77
C SER A 16 19.99 -42.02 -4.74
N CYS A 17 18.71 -41.77 -4.42
CA CYS A 17 17.92 -40.74 -5.07
C CYS A 17 18.73 -39.45 -5.01
N LYS A 18 19.19 -38.97 -6.17
CA LYS A 18 19.62 -37.59 -6.29
C LYS A 18 18.39 -36.74 -6.05
N GLU A 19 18.11 -36.38 -4.81
CA GLU A 19 17.30 -35.22 -4.53
C GLU A 19 18.08 -34.01 -5.05
N ASN A 20 17.77 -33.62 -6.29
CA ASN A 20 18.17 -32.32 -6.80
C ASN A 20 17.38 -31.30 -5.98
N PHE A 21 17.97 -30.85 -4.88
CA PHE A 21 17.50 -29.69 -4.15
C PHE A 21 17.74 -28.46 -5.05
N GLU A 22 16.71 -28.04 -5.78
CA GLU A 22 16.70 -26.75 -6.46
C GLU A 22 16.01 -25.72 -5.54
N PRO A 23 16.78 -24.83 -4.88
CA PRO A 23 16.23 -23.93 -3.85
C PRO A 23 15.21 -22.94 -4.40
N PHE A 24 15.15 -22.76 -5.72
CA PHE A 24 14.22 -21.85 -6.40
C PHE A 24 12.93 -22.53 -6.89
N GLY A 25 12.88 -23.87 -6.92
CA GLY A 25 11.70 -24.66 -7.31
C GLY A 25 10.92 -24.08 -8.50
N ASP A 26 9.60 -23.95 -8.32
CA ASP A 26 8.66 -23.42 -9.31
C ASP A 26 8.69 -21.88 -9.47
N LEU A 27 9.48 -21.16 -8.67
CA LEU A 27 9.56 -19.69 -8.69
C LEU A 27 10.55 -19.15 -9.73
N LYS A 28 11.33 -20.04 -10.34
CA LYS A 28 12.29 -19.70 -11.39
C LYS A 28 11.56 -19.26 -12.67
N ASP A 29 11.97 -18.12 -13.22
CA ASP A 29 11.52 -17.61 -14.52
C ASP A 29 10.00 -17.37 -14.69
N LYS A 30 9.33 -16.92 -13.62
CA LYS A 30 7.92 -16.51 -13.67
C LYS A 30 7.80 -15.04 -14.02
N TYR A 31 6.76 -14.70 -14.78
CA TYR A 31 6.36 -13.31 -14.99
C TYR A 31 5.50 -12.83 -13.83
N VAL A 32 5.76 -11.60 -13.38
CA VAL A 32 5.03 -10.95 -12.29
C VAL A 32 4.27 -9.76 -12.86
N LEU A 33 2.94 -9.80 -12.82
CA LEU A 33 2.08 -8.68 -13.21
C LEU A 33 1.50 -8.03 -11.95
N ASN A 34 1.80 -6.75 -11.76
CA ASN A 34 1.23 -5.97 -10.67
C ASN A 34 0.41 -4.80 -11.22
N CYS A 35 -0.82 -4.65 -10.74
CA CYS A 35 -1.64 -3.50 -11.04
C CYS A 35 -2.63 -3.26 -9.89
N VAL A 36 -2.56 -2.07 -9.29
CA VAL A 36 -3.46 -1.66 -8.22
C VAL A 36 -4.28 -0.49 -8.73
N ILE A 37 -5.57 -0.73 -8.95
CA ILE A 37 -6.51 0.26 -9.43
C ILE A 37 -6.91 1.20 -8.31
N LYS A 38 -6.67 2.49 -8.56
CA LYS A 38 -7.18 3.59 -7.74
C LYS A 38 -8.56 3.95 -8.24
N GLY A 39 -9.62 3.48 -7.57
CA GLY A 39 -10.98 3.64 -8.10
C GLY A 39 -11.50 5.09 -8.11
N ASP A 40 -10.79 6.00 -7.45
CA ASP A 40 -11.04 7.45 -7.39
C ASP A 40 -10.36 8.26 -8.49
N THR A 41 -9.51 7.65 -9.33
CA THR A 41 -8.79 8.35 -10.40
C THR A 41 -8.91 7.67 -11.74
N THR A 42 -8.70 8.41 -12.84
CA THR A 42 -8.62 7.80 -14.17
C THR A 42 -7.23 7.31 -14.54
N PHE A 43 -6.24 7.66 -13.72
CA PHE A 43 -4.84 7.35 -13.95
C PHE A 43 -4.46 6.04 -13.25
N GLN A 44 -4.10 5.04 -14.04
CA GLN A 44 -3.74 3.71 -13.55
C GLN A 44 -2.38 3.31 -14.08
N ILE A 45 -1.63 2.54 -13.28
CA ILE A 45 -0.32 2.01 -13.62
C ILE A 45 -0.34 0.48 -13.44
N ALA A 46 0.32 -0.22 -14.35
CA ALA A 46 0.70 -1.61 -14.21
C ALA A 46 2.20 -1.78 -14.46
N SER A 47 2.80 -2.82 -13.89
CA SER A 47 4.17 -3.21 -14.19
C SER A 47 4.25 -4.71 -14.44
N ILE A 48 5.20 -5.11 -15.29
CA ILE A 48 5.52 -6.50 -15.56
C ILE A 48 7.00 -6.70 -15.35
N THR A 49 7.34 -7.63 -14.47
CA THR A 49 8.73 -8.04 -14.23
C THR A 49 8.86 -9.55 -14.41
N ARG A 50 10.10 -10.03 -14.38
CA ARG A 50 10.43 -11.46 -14.40
C ARG A 50 11.22 -11.81 -13.14
N THR A 51 10.87 -12.91 -12.48
CA THR A 51 11.69 -13.46 -11.40
C THR A 51 13.01 -13.94 -11.98
N TYR A 52 14.08 -13.82 -11.19
CA TYR A 52 15.40 -14.28 -11.60
C TYR A 52 16.03 -15.06 -10.46
N ALA A 53 16.72 -16.15 -10.80
CA ALA A 53 17.69 -16.77 -9.91
C ALA A 53 19.04 -16.07 -10.11
N ASN A 54 19.81 -15.89 -9.05
CA ASN A 54 21.17 -15.38 -9.16
C ASN A 54 22.14 -16.55 -9.05
N ASP A 55 22.93 -16.78 -10.09
CA ASP A 55 23.80 -17.96 -10.24
C ASP A 55 24.81 -18.12 -9.09
N ASN A 56 25.14 -17.02 -8.39
CA ASN A 56 26.13 -17.01 -7.30
C ASN A 56 25.53 -16.80 -5.89
N TYR A 57 24.21 -16.87 -5.72
CA TYR A 57 23.51 -16.60 -4.45
C TYR A 57 23.85 -15.25 -3.77
N ASN A 58 24.54 -14.35 -4.47
CA ASN A 58 24.92 -13.04 -3.96
C ASN A 58 23.87 -11.99 -4.40
N PRO A 59 22.97 -11.51 -3.53
CA PRO A 59 21.91 -10.58 -3.92
C PRO A 59 22.43 -9.23 -4.48
N TYR A 60 23.72 -8.92 -4.28
CA TYR A 60 24.36 -7.70 -4.77
C TYR A 60 24.96 -7.82 -6.18
N SER A 61 25.13 -9.03 -6.72
CA SER A 61 25.77 -9.21 -8.03
C SER A 61 24.87 -8.91 -9.23
N ASN A 62 23.53 -8.94 -9.06
CA ASN A 62 22.62 -8.63 -10.15
C ASN A 62 22.33 -7.12 -10.23
N THR A 63 22.72 -6.51 -11.35
CA THR A 63 22.47 -5.10 -11.69
C THR A 63 21.52 -4.94 -12.89
N THR A 64 21.13 -6.05 -13.54
CA THR A 64 20.15 -6.06 -14.64
C THR A 64 18.72 -5.93 -14.12
N ASP A 65 17.95 -5.06 -14.77
CA ASP A 65 16.52 -4.88 -14.51
C ASP A 65 15.71 -5.90 -15.33
N HIS A 66 14.81 -6.62 -14.67
CA HIS A 66 14.02 -7.72 -15.27
C HIS A 66 12.62 -7.27 -15.70
N ASN A 67 12.45 -5.98 -15.95
CA ASN A 67 11.24 -5.43 -16.54
C ASN A 67 10.96 -6.04 -17.93
N VAL A 68 9.67 -6.24 -18.23
CA VAL A 68 9.20 -6.76 -19.52
C VAL A 68 8.46 -5.65 -20.27
N GLY A 69 9.10 -5.11 -21.32
CA GLY A 69 8.50 -4.15 -22.25
C GLY A 69 7.71 -4.82 -23.39
N GLY A 70 6.91 -4.03 -24.11
CA GLY A 70 6.19 -4.47 -25.31
C GLY A 70 4.97 -5.37 -25.08
N ALA A 71 4.48 -5.49 -23.85
CA ALA A 71 3.27 -6.24 -23.56
C ALA A 71 2.00 -5.46 -23.92
N LEU A 72 0.98 -6.16 -24.42
CA LEU A 72 -0.36 -5.61 -24.58
C LEU A 72 -1.15 -5.82 -23.29
N ILE A 73 -1.35 -4.75 -22.50
CA ILE A 73 -2.13 -4.82 -21.25
C ILE A 73 -3.52 -4.20 -21.45
N ARG A 74 -4.54 -4.96 -21.07
CA ARG A 74 -5.95 -4.59 -21.16
C ARG A 74 -6.61 -4.72 -19.78
N ILE A 75 -7.44 -3.74 -19.43
CA ILE A 75 -8.31 -3.81 -18.25
C ILE A 75 -9.76 -3.79 -18.74
N TRP A 76 -10.53 -4.81 -18.37
CA TRP A 76 -11.98 -4.87 -18.56
C TRP A 76 -12.69 -4.43 -17.30
N ASN A 77 -13.76 -3.68 -17.50
CA ASN A 77 -14.62 -3.16 -16.45
C ASN A 77 -16.05 -3.11 -16.97
N GLY A 78 -16.82 -4.18 -16.73
CA GLY A 78 -18.07 -4.42 -17.44
C GLY A 78 -17.81 -4.50 -18.94
N ASP A 79 -18.58 -3.75 -19.72
CA ASP A 79 -18.46 -3.69 -21.20
C ASP A 79 -17.33 -2.78 -21.69
N SER A 80 -16.67 -2.04 -20.78
CA SER A 80 -15.57 -1.14 -21.13
C SER A 80 -14.23 -1.86 -21.10
N VAL A 81 -13.39 -1.63 -22.11
CA VAL A 81 -11.99 -2.09 -22.14
C VAL A 81 -11.05 -0.90 -22.33
N VAL A 82 -9.98 -0.87 -21.53
CA VAL A 82 -8.93 0.14 -21.65
C VAL A 82 -7.60 -0.54 -21.88
N VAL A 83 -6.87 -0.11 -22.91
CA VAL A 83 -5.52 -0.56 -23.21
C VAL A 83 -4.52 0.40 -22.56
N LEU A 84 -3.52 -0.14 -21.86
CA LEU A 84 -2.46 0.66 -21.26
C LEU A 84 -1.35 0.92 -22.28
N ARG A 85 -0.71 2.08 -22.15
CA ARG A 85 0.42 2.51 -22.97
C ARG A 85 1.72 2.17 -22.26
N ASP A 86 2.63 1.54 -22.99
CA ASP A 86 4.01 1.30 -22.55
C ASP A 86 4.75 2.64 -22.35
N SER A 87 5.55 2.73 -21.30
CA SER A 87 6.27 3.92 -20.90
C SER A 87 7.50 3.59 -20.06
N ILE A 88 8.41 4.55 -20.04
CA ILE A 88 9.70 4.46 -19.38
C ILE A 88 9.84 5.70 -18.50
N LEU A 89 10.20 5.52 -17.23
CA LEU A 89 10.51 6.59 -16.29
C LEU A 89 11.99 6.53 -15.91
N ASP A 90 12.64 7.69 -15.95
CA ASP A 90 14.03 7.83 -15.51
C ASP A 90 14.18 7.49 -14.02
N LYS A 91 15.27 6.80 -13.69
CA LYS A 91 15.59 6.48 -12.30
C LYS A 91 16.37 7.62 -11.63
N PRO A 92 16.20 7.81 -10.31
CA PRO A 92 17.07 8.70 -9.56
C PRO A 92 18.52 8.19 -9.59
N ALA A 93 19.48 9.12 -9.60
CA ALA A 93 20.91 8.84 -9.80
C ALA A 93 21.55 7.84 -8.82
N ASN A 94 20.90 7.59 -7.67
CA ASN A 94 21.40 6.69 -6.61
C ASN A 94 20.78 5.28 -6.67
N SER A 95 20.12 4.90 -7.77
CA SER A 95 19.57 3.55 -7.93
C SER A 95 20.66 2.51 -8.19
N LYS A 96 20.57 1.36 -7.52
CA LYS A 96 21.42 0.17 -7.79
C LYS A 96 21.25 -0.35 -9.23
N TYR A 97 20.04 -0.24 -9.79
CA TYR A 97 19.72 -0.68 -11.14
C TYR A 97 19.87 0.48 -12.13
N GLN A 98 20.56 0.25 -13.24
CA GLN A 98 20.94 1.29 -14.20
C GLN A 98 19.90 1.55 -15.30
N ASN A 99 18.97 0.62 -15.53
CA ASN A 99 17.91 0.78 -16.53
C ASN A 99 16.73 1.58 -15.95
N PRO A 100 16.01 2.36 -16.78
CA PRO A 100 14.84 3.10 -16.32
C PRO A 100 13.68 2.16 -15.92
N TYR A 101 12.74 2.67 -15.12
CA TYR A 101 11.54 1.92 -14.76
C TYR A 101 10.64 1.75 -15.99
N HIS A 102 10.29 0.53 -16.35
CA HIS A 102 9.24 0.29 -17.33
C HIS A 102 7.89 0.15 -16.62
N LEU A 103 6.90 0.83 -17.16
CA LEU A 103 5.54 0.75 -16.66
C LEU A 103 4.55 0.92 -17.81
N TYR A 104 3.33 0.48 -17.55
CA TYR A 104 2.21 0.66 -18.46
C TYR A 104 1.22 1.57 -17.77
N TYR A 105 0.69 2.56 -18.47
CA TYR A 105 -0.27 3.49 -17.86
C TYR A 105 -1.46 3.80 -18.75
N THR A 106 -2.52 4.29 -18.12
CA THR A 106 -3.67 4.90 -18.81
C THR A 106 -4.17 6.07 -17.97
N ASN A 107 -4.74 7.08 -18.60
CA ASN A 107 -5.47 8.18 -17.96
C ASN A 107 -6.97 8.19 -18.34
N LYS A 108 -7.45 7.09 -18.92
CA LYS A 108 -8.80 6.93 -19.47
C LYS A 108 -9.64 5.88 -18.75
N PHE A 109 -9.11 5.29 -17.68
CA PHE A 109 -9.86 4.30 -16.93
C PHE A 109 -10.99 4.98 -16.15
N LYS A 110 -12.18 4.37 -16.14
CA LYS A 110 -13.30 4.81 -15.30
C LYS A 110 -13.88 3.58 -14.65
N LEU A 111 -14.14 3.67 -13.35
CA LEU A 111 -14.71 2.57 -12.58
C LEU A 111 -16.22 2.51 -12.79
N VAL A 112 -16.75 1.42 -13.36
CA VAL A 112 -18.19 1.27 -13.68
C VAL A 112 -18.81 -0.02 -13.17
N SER A 113 -18.05 -1.10 -13.03
CA SER A 113 -18.51 -2.40 -12.54
C SER A 113 -17.91 -2.70 -11.16
N SER A 114 -18.59 -3.58 -10.41
CA SER A 114 -18.11 -4.13 -9.14
C SER A 114 -16.99 -5.16 -9.30
N THR A 115 -16.77 -5.65 -10.53
CA THR A 115 -15.70 -6.61 -10.85
C THR A 115 -14.93 -6.10 -12.05
N ILE A 116 -13.60 -6.20 -11.96
CA ILE A 116 -12.69 -5.83 -13.03
C ILE A 116 -11.72 -6.96 -13.32
N GLN A 117 -11.22 -7.00 -14.55
CA GLN A 117 -10.30 -8.01 -15.02
C GLN A 117 -9.11 -7.35 -15.70
N ILE A 118 -7.92 -7.92 -15.54
CA ILE A 118 -6.71 -7.52 -16.26
C ILE A 118 -6.20 -8.68 -17.09
N GLU A 119 -5.64 -8.36 -18.24
CA GLU A 119 -4.86 -9.28 -19.05
C GLU A 119 -3.62 -8.59 -19.56
N ALA A 120 -2.50 -9.31 -19.56
CA ALA A 120 -1.30 -8.93 -20.27
C ALA A 120 -0.92 -10.05 -21.25
N ILE A 121 -0.76 -9.70 -22.53
CA ILE A 121 -0.18 -10.58 -23.55
C ILE A 121 1.26 -10.10 -23.75
N LEU A 122 2.21 -10.94 -23.36
CA LEU A 122 3.64 -10.66 -23.47
C LEU A 122 4.13 -10.86 -24.91
N PRO A 123 5.30 -10.29 -25.30
CA PRO A 123 5.86 -10.45 -26.65
C PRO A 123 6.09 -11.90 -27.08
N ASN A 124 6.30 -12.81 -26.12
CA ASN A 124 6.45 -14.25 -26.37
C ASN A 124 5.12 -15.02 -26.44
N GLY A 125 3.98 -14.32 -26.41
CA GLY A 125 2.65 -14.91 -26.46
C GLY A 125 2.11 -15.42 -25.12
N VAL A 126 2.89 -15.34 -24.03
CA VAL A 126 2.39 -15.72 -22.70
C VAL A 126 1.28 -14.75 -22.29
N ARG A 127 0.19 -15.32 -21.77
CA ARG A 127 -1.00 -14.57 -21.33
C ARG A 127 -1.14 -14.64 -19.82
N LEU A 128 -1.01 -13.50 -19.17
CA LEU A 128 -1.28 -13.31 -17.74
C LEU A 128 -2.68 -12.75 -17.57
N THR A 129 -3.43 -13.22 -16.59
CA THR A 129 -4.79 -12.71 -16.31
C THR A 129 -5.03 -12.57 -14.82
N GLY A 130 -5.84 -11.61 -14.41
CA GLY A 130 -6.25 -11.44 -13.02
C GLY A 130 -7.64 -10.86 -12.90
N GLU A 131 -8.28 -11.09 -11.76
CA GLU A 131 -9.60 -10.54 -11.43
C GLU A 131 -9.57 -9.87 -10.06
N ALA A 132 -10.30 -8.75 -9.93
CA ALA A 132 -10.45 -8.06 -8.66
C ALA A 132 -11.89 -7.56 -8.47
N THR A 133 -12.37 -7.65 -7.24
CA THR A 133 -13.66 -7.08 -6.81
C THR A 133 -13.43 -5.70 -6.21
N VAL A 134 -14.21 -4.74 -6.67
CA VAL A 134 -14.23 -3.37 -6.15
C VAL A 134 -14.85 -3.38 -4.75
N PRO A 135 -14.22 -2.76 -3.75
CA PRO A 135 -14.80 -2.66 -2.42
C PRO A 135 -16.03 -1.74 -2.44
N ASN A 136 -16.93 -1.94 -1.48
CA ASN A 136 -18.04 -1.01 -1.26
C ASN A 136 -17.52 0.35 -0.76
N GLU A 137 -18.22 1.42 -1.12
CA GLU A 137 -17.99 2.75 -0.54
C GLU A 137 -18.18 2.73 0.98
N VAL A 138 -17.31 3.43 1.70
CA VAL A 138 -17.35 3.48 3.16
C VAL A 138 -18.41 4.48 3.61
N LYS A 139 -19.41 4.00 4.36
CA LYS A 139 -20.43 4.85 4.97
C LYS A 139 -20.15 5.03 6.45
N PHE A 140 -19.86 6.26 6.86
CA PHE A 140 -19.61 6.58 8.26
C PHE A 140 -20.91 6.52 9.08
N ASN A 141 -20.92 5.68 10.12
CA ASN A 141 -22.07 5.48 11.02
C ASN A 141 -22.00 6.45 12.20
N TYR A 142 -20.81 6.61 12.78
CA TYR A 142 -20.56 7.48 13.92
C TYR A 142 -19.22 8.18 13.72
N THR A 143 -19.19 9.48 14.00
CA THR A 143 -17.97 10.29 13.93
C THR A 143 -18.00 11.34 15.02
N ASP A 144 -16.91 11.46 15.79
CA ASP A 144 -16.70 12.63 16.63
C ASP A 144 -16.43 13.84 15.70
N LYS A 145 -17.47 14.66 15.46
CA LYS A 145 -17.43 15.75 14.48
C LYS A 145 -16.63 16.97 14.94
N VAL A 146 -16.46 17.16 16.24
CA VAL A 146 -15.81 18.34 16.83
C VAL A 146 -14.70 17.89 17.77
N TYR A 147 -13.56 18.56 17.67
CA TYR A 147 -12.36 18.25 18.42
C TYR A 147 -11.78 19.51 19.11
N PRO A 148 -11.26 19.40 20.35
CA PRO A 148 -11.19 18.18 21.15
C PRO A 148 -12.57 17.73 21.63
N PRO A 149 -12.80 16.41 21.76
CA PRO A 149 -14.06 15.88 22.24
C PRO A 149 -14.28 16.23 23.72
N VAL A 150 -15.52 16.54 24.08
CA VAL A 150 -15.87 16.88 25.47
C VAL A 150 -15.71 15.64 26.35
N SER A 151 -14.88 15.76 27.39
CA SER A 151 -14.68 14.71 28.40
C SER A 151 -14.15 13.36 27.87
N LYS A 152 -13.54 13.33 26.68
CA LYS A 152 -12.86 12.14 26.13
C LYS A 152 -11.38 12.42 25.89
N SER A 153 -10.55 11.41 26.07
CA SER A 153 -9.11 11.45 25.73
C SER A 153 -8.79 10.93 24.33
N PHE A 154 -9.82 10.59 23.54
CA PHE A 154 -9.67 10.01 22.21
C PHE A 154 -10.79 10.49 21.28
N VAL A 155 -10.53 10.37 19.97
CA VAL A 155 -11.48 10.62 18.88
C VAL A 155 -11.82 9.29 18.25
N GLU A 156 -13.11 9.02 18.05
CA GLU A 156 -13.59 7.79 17.45
C GLU A 156 -14.37 8.03 16.15
N PHE A 157 -14.07 7.18 15.16
CA PHE A 157 -14.77 7.08 13.89
C PHE A 157 -15.17 5.63 13.65
N ILE A 158 -16.43 5.39 13.32
CA ILE A 158 -16.97 4.06 13.03
C ILE A 158 -17.67 4.12 11.69
N TRP A 159 -17.38 3.15 10.83
CA TRP A 159 -18.02 3.02 9.53
C TRP A 159 -18.67 1.66 9.34
N ASN A 160 -19.63 1.61 8.41
CA ASN A 160 -20.18 0.36 7.92
C ASN A 160 -19.22 -0.23 6.89
N PRO A 161 -18.69 -1.44 7.12
CA PRO A 161 -17.74 -2.05 6.20
C PRO A 161 -18.39 -2.48 4.86
N GLY A 162 -19.72 -2.64 4.81
CA GLY A 162 -20.48 -3.05 3.64
C GLY A 162 -20.23 -4.50 3.18
N VAL A 163 -19.05 -5.06 3.46
CA VAL A 163 -18.63 -6.44 3.22
C VAL A 163 -17.77 -6.88 4.40
N LEU A 164 -17.95 -8.12 4.87
CA LEU A 164 -17.08 -8.70 5.90
C LEU A 164 -15.66 -8.96 5.34
N ASP A 165 -14.65 -8.93 6.22
CA ASP A 165 -13.24 -9.26 5.93
C ASP A 165 -12.47 -8.32 4.98
N ASN A 166 -13.04 -7.17 4.62
CA ASN A 166 -12.26 -6.13 3.95
C ASN A 166 -11.22 -5.52 4.89
N ALA A 167 -10.04 -5.24 4.36
CA ALA A 167 -9.02 -4.46 5.05
C ALA A 167 -9.21 -2.97 4.75
N TYR A 168 -8.86 -2.15 5.73
CA TYR A 168 -8.90 -0.70 5.67
C TYR A 168 -7.56 -0.13 6.10
N LEU A 169 -7.08 0.88 5.38
CA LEU A 169 -6.02 1.75 5.85
C LEU A 169 -6.62 3.12 6.17
N THR A 170 -6.39 3.59 7.38
CA THR A 170 -6.89 4.89 7.84
C THR A 170 -5.76 5.86 8.07
N GLN A 171 -5.92 7.10 7.62
CA GLN A 171 -4.94 8.17 7.82
C GLN A 171 -5.67 9.46 8.21
N VAL A 172 -5.32 10.04 9.35
CA VAL A 172 -5.75 11.40 9.68
C VAL A 172 -4.71 12.40 9.20
N SER A 173 -5.17 13.45 8.54
CA SER A 173 -4.33 14.48 7.92
C SER A 173 -4.82 15.86 8.33
N ILE A 174 -3.91 16.75 8.70
CA ILE A 174 -4.20 18.14 9.07
C ILE A 174 -3.69 19.04 7.95
N TYR A 175 -4.59 19.81 7.36
CA TYR A 175 -4.29 20.70 6.24
C TYR A 175 -4.03 22.10 6.76
N TYR A 176 -2.96 22.72 6.29
CA TYR A 176 -2.57 24.06 6.69
C TYR A 176 -1.79 24.76 5.56
N TYR A 177 -1.62 26.06 5.67
CA TYR A 177 -0.66 26.81 4.85
C TYR A 177 0.04 27.85 5.72
N LYS A 178 1.15 28.39 5.25
CA LYS A 178 1.82 29.52 5.91
C LYS A 178 1.35 30.84 5.29
N ALA A 179 0.95 31.79 6.12
CA ALA A 179 0.40 33.08 5.71
C ALA A 179 1.39 33.96 4.95
N ASP A 180 2.69 33.74 5.16
CA ASP A 180 3.80 34.38 4.46
C ASP A 180 4.13 33.72 3.11
N ASP A 181 3.56 32.54 2.80
CA ASP A 181 3.64 31.97 1.47
C ASP A 181 2.67 32.72 0.52
N PRO A 182 3.19 33.48 -0.47
CA PRO A 182 2.35 34.23 -1.40
C PRO A 182 1.45 33.33 -2.25
N LYS A 183 1.80 32.06 -2.43
CA LYS A 183 0.98 31.08 -3.18
C LYS A 183 -0.05 30.38 -2.29
N LYS A 184 0.05 30.53 -0.97
CA LYS A 184 -0.74 29.78 0.02
C LYS A 184 -0.75 28.28 -0.29
N THR A 185 0.44 27.72 -0.53
CA THR A 185 0.59 26.30 -0.86
C THR A 185 0.10 25.48 0.31
N VAL A 186 -0.89 24.63 0.06
CA VAL A 186 -1.45 23.75 1.09
C VAL A 186 -0.45 22.65 1.41
N GLN A 187 -0.17 22.51 2.70
CA GLN A 187 0.69 21.51 3.30
C GLN A 187 -0.15 20.55 4.12
N ILE A 188 0.33 19.31 4.25
CA ILE A 188 -0.36 18.23 4.94
C ILE A 188 0.55 17.71 6.04
N ALA A 189 0.06 17.75 7.28
CA ALA A 189 0.66 17.05 8.41
C ALA A 189 -0.09 15.74 8.66
N TYR A 190 0.61 14.61 8.52
CA TYR A 190 0.05 13.29 8.78
C TYR A 190 0.09 12.96 10.27
N VAL A 191 -1.06 12.64 10.86
CA VAL A 191 -1.16 12.16 12.24
C VAL A 191 -0.81 10.67 12.25
N PRO A 192 0.20 10.22 13.00
CA PRO A 192 0.52 8.79 13.11
C PRO A 192 -0.57 8.04 13.88
N ALA A 193 -0.56 6.71 13.84
CA ALA A 193 -1.48 5.90 14.64
C ALA A 193 -1.22 6.06 16.14
N SER A 194 0.06 6.19 16.52
CA SER A 194 0.49 6.49 17.89
C SER A 194 1.93 7.01 17.90
N TYR A 195 2.41 7.45 19.06
CA TYR A 195 3.84 7.69 19.32
C TYR A 195 4.32 6.68 20.37
N ILE A 196 5.52 6.14 20.19
CA ILE A 196 6.19 5.31 21.20
C ILE A 196 7.41 6.04 21.75
N ASN A 197 7.57 6.06 23.08
CA ASN A 197 8.75 6.64 23.69
C ASN A 197 9.86 5.58 23.76
N GLN A 198 11.00 5.85 23.13
CA GLN A 198 12.20 5.02 23.24
C GLN A 198 13.37 5.93 23.62
N GLY A 199 13.87 5.77 24.85
CA GLY A 199 15.00 6.55 25.35
C GLY A 199 14.73 8.06 25.44
N GLY A 200 13.50 8.46 25.76
CA GLY A 200 13.12 9.88 25.88
C GLY A 200 12.78 10.56 24.55
N VAL A 201 12.88 9.84 23.42
CA VAL A 201 12.49 10.32 22.10
C VAL A 201 11.19 9.63 21.67
N ASP A 202 10.22 10.43 21.23
CA ASP A 202 8.95 9.92 20.72
C ASP A 202 9.09 9.57 19.23
N PHE A 203 8.85 8.31 18.88
CA PHE A 203 8.86 7.83 17.50
C PHE A 203 7.44 7.62 16.98
N PRO A 204 7.08 8.17 15.80
CA PRO A 204 5.76 7.98 15.22
C PRO A 204 5.58 6.56 14.69
N ILE A 205 4.44 5.94 15.00
CA ILE A 205 4.02 4.67 14.42
C ILE A 205 3.04 4.94 13.29
N ALA A 206 3.44 4.58 12.07
CA ALA A 206 2.58 4.72 10.90
C ALA A 206 1.34 3.81 11.00
N PRO A 207 0.17 4.26 10.52
CA PRO A 207 -1.01 3.40 10.43
C PRO A 207 -0.74 2.23 9.49
N LYS A 208 -1.34 1.08 9.81
CA LYS A 208 -1.23 -0.16 9.03
C LYS A 208 -2.62 -0.64 8.61
N PRO A 209 -2.75 -1.26 7.42
CA PRO A 209 -3.97 -1.93 7.01
C PRO A 209 -4.42 -2.94 8.06
N ASN A 210 -5.72 -2.94 8.37
CA ASN A 210 -6.33 -3.91 9.28
C ASN A 210 -7.81 -4.09 8.95
N ASN A 211 -8.47 -5.08 9.55
CA ASN A 211 -9.89 -5.37 9.29
C ASN A 211 -10.86 -4.62 10.23
N ALA A 212 -10.39 -3.69 11.06
CA ALA A 212 -11.27 -2.92 11.93
C ALA A 212 -12.09 -1.94 11.09
N ASN A 213 -13.37 -1.85 11.40
CA ASN A 213 -14.30 -0.87 10.84
C ASN A 213 -14.43 0.39 11.72
N LYS A 214 -13.41 0.63 12.54
CA LYS A 214 -13.33 1.79 13.42
C LYS A 214 -11.89 2.27 13.55
N LEU A 215 -11.76 3.55 13.84
CA LEU A 215 -10.51 4.21 14.18
C LEU A 215 -10.68 4.92 15.53
N VAL A 216 -9.74 4.69 16.43
CA VAL A 216 -9.63 5.41 17.70
C VAL A 216 -8.25 6.03 17.73
N ILE A 217 -8.18 7.36 17.89
CA ILE A 217 -6.92 8.10 18.00
C ILE A 217 -6.92 8.89 19.29
N ASP A 218 -5.82 8.78 20.05
CA ASP A 218 -5.65 9.56 21.27
C ASP A 218 -5.49 11.05 20.95
N VAL A 219 -6.17 11.89 21.74
CA VAL A 219 -6.05 13.36 21.70
C VAL A 219 -4.58 13.78 21.83
N ALA A 220 -3.79 13.06 22.64
CA ALA A 220 -2.37 13.30 22.80
C ALA A 220 -1.58 13.17 21.47
N THR A 221 -1.94 12.20 20.63
CA THR A 221 -1.30 11.99 19.32
C THR A 221 -1.57 13.16 18.38
N ILE A 222 -2.82 13.62 18.31
CA ILE A 222 -3.20 14.79 17.49
C ILE A 222 -2.51 16.06 18.02
N ASN A 223 -2.48 16.25 19.35
CA ASN A 223 -1.81 17.40 19.97
C ASN A 223 -0.31 17.42 19.64
N LYS A 224 0.36 16.27 19.71
CA LYS A 224 1.77 16.16 19.35
C LYS A 224 2.00 16.50 17.88
N THR A 225 1.15 16.01 16.98
CA THR A 225 1.23 16.37 15.55
C THR A 225 1.03 17.88 15.36
N MET A 226 0.08 18.48 16.06
CA MET A 226 -0.13 19.94 16.04
C MET A 226 1.14 20.69 16.49
N GLU A 227 1.80 20.29 17.57
CA GLU A 227 3.07 20.92 18.01
C GLU A 227 4.17 20.83 16.94
N LEU A 228 4.23 19.71 16.23
CA LEU A 228 5.26 19.45 15.22
C LEU A 228 5.07 20.26 13.93
N ILE A 229 3.86 20.76 13.63
CA ILE A 229 3.58 21.57 12.42
C ILE A 229 4.51 22.78 12.34
N SER A 230 4.78 23.43 13.47
CA SER A 230 5.66 24.60 13.55
C SER A 230 6.95 24.32 14.33
N ALA A 231 7.43 23.07 14.35
CA ALA A 231 8.64 22.72 15.08
C ALA A 231 9.83 23.53 14.56
N GLY A 232 10.52 24.23 15.46
CA GLY A 232 11.67 25.09 15.12
C GLY A 232 11.31 26.48 14.59
N ASP A 233 10.02 26.85 14.52
CA ASP A 233 9.57 28.17 14.08
C ASP A 233 8.96 28.99 15.24
N PRO A 234 9.53 30.16 15.59
CA PRO A 234 8.98 31.01 16.65
C PRO A 234 7.67 31.71 16.25
N ASN A 235 7.41 31.91 14.95
CA ASN A 235 6.28 32.70 14.44
C ASN A 235 5.06 31.81 14.15
N LYS A 236 4.56 31.13 15.18
CA LYS A 236 3.44 30.19 15.06
C LYS A 236 2.16 30.81 14.47
N ALA A 237 1.92 32.10 14.70
CA ALA A 237 0.75 32.81 14.16
C ALA A 237 0.66 32.80 12.62
N ASN A 238 1.79 32.60 11.93
CA ASN A 238 1.84 32.50 10.48
C ASN A 238 1.23 31.19 9.96
N TYR A 239 0.99 30.19 10.80
CA TYR A 239 0.39 28.93 10.38
C TYR A 239 -1.13 29.03 10.44
N VAL A 240 -1.76 28.90 9.28
CA VAL A 240 -3.22 28.91 9.15
C VAL A 240 -3.71 27.47 9.00
N ILE A 241 -4.46 26.99 10.00
CA ILE A 241 -5.00 25.63 10.01
C ILE A 241 -6.35 25.61 9.30
N LEU A 242 -6.45 24.86 8.21
CA LEU A 242 -7.68 24.70 7.43
C LEU A 242 -8.62 23.69 8.10
N GLY A 243 -8.06 22.58 8.58
CA GLY A 243 -8.80 21.56 9.31
C GLY A 243 -8.28 20.15 9.09
N PRO A 244 -8.80 19.18 9.85
CA PRO A 244 -8.44 17.79 9.74
C PRO A 244 -9.40 16.97 8.86
N PHE A 245 -8.85 15.90 8.27
CA PHE A 245 -9.61 14.90 7.51
C PHE A 245 -9.18 13.51 7.92
N LEU A 246 -10.16 12.62 7.99
CA LEU A 246 -9.93 11.19 8.00
C LEU A 246 -10.04 10.65 6.56
N GLU A 247 -8.96 10.08 6.03
CA GLU A 247 -8.96 9.23 4.84
C GLU A 247 -9.14 7.77 5.27
N VAL A 248 -10.13 7.08 4.71
CA VAL A 248 -10.32 5.63 4.82
C VAL A 248 -10.16 5.01 3.44
N VAL A 249 -9.04 4.32 3.24
CA VAL A 249 -8.76 3.51 2.06
C VAL A 249 -9.36 2.13 2.27
N SER A 250 -10.45 1.82 1.59
CA SER A 250 -11.06 0.50 1.57
C SER A 250 -10.41 -0.36 0.50
N PHE A 251 -9.90 -1.52 0.88
CA PHE A 251 -9.28 -2.46 -0.04
C PHE A 251 -10.29 -3.48 -0.55
N GLY A 252 -10.28 -3.75 -1.85
CA GLY A 252 -11.01 -4.87 -2.45
C GLY A 252 -10.49 -6.21 -1.92
N LYS A 253 -11.22 -7.29 -2.23
CA LYS A 253 -10.92 -8.65 -1.70
C LYS A 253 -9.47 -9.05 -1.93
N SER A 254 -8.95 -8.91 -3.16
CA SER A 254 -7.60 -9.33 -3.52
C SER A 254 -6.50 -8.60 -2.72
N LEU A 255 -6.66 -7.28 -2.51
CA LEU A 255 -5.71 -6.50 -1.71
C LEU A 255 -5.86 -6.80 -0.21
N SER A 256 -7.08 -7.01 0.27
CA SER A 256 -7.33 -7.39 1.66
C SER A 256 -6.69 -8.74 1.97
N THR A 257 -6.82 -9.73 1.09
CA THR A 257 -6.15 -11.03 1.23
C THR A 257 -4.63 -10.88 1.23
N TYR A 258 -4.07 -10.11 0.30
CA TYR A 258 -2.64 -9.81 0.26
C TYR A 258 -2.11 -9.17 1.56
N PHE A 259 -2.78 -8.13 2.07
CA PHE A 259 -2.35 -7.50 3.31
C PHE A 259 -2.51 -8.41 4.53
N ASN A 260 -3.58 -9.20 4.58
CA ASN A 260 -3.83 -10.14 5.67
C ASN A 260 -2.84 -11.30 5.67
N SER A 261 -2.38 -11.76 4.51
CA SER A 261 -1.36 -12.79 4.44
C SER A 261 -0.01 -12.28 4.95
N ILE A 262 0.30 -10.98 4.76
CA ILE A 262 1.57 -10.37 5.21
C ILE A 262 1.55 -9.91 6.67
N THR A 263 0.41 -9.45 7.18
CA THR A 263 0.32 -8.92 8.55
C THR A 263 0.25 -10.01 9.62
N ARG A 264 -0.24 -11.21 9.28
CA ARG A 264 -0.38 -12.34 10.22
C ARG A 264 0.94 -13.05 10.55
N THR A 265 2.05 -12.70 9.90
CA THR A 265 3.36 -13.35 10.09
C THR A 265 4.32 -12.61 11.01
N ASN A 266 3.89 -11.51 11.66
CA ASN A 266 4.71 -10.75 12.62
C ASN A 266 4.48 -11.18 14.07
N ASP A 267 4.52 -12.50 14.35
CA ASP A 267 4.70 -12.95 15.74
C ASP A 267 6.21 -12.97 16.04
N ALA A 268 6.61 -12.33 17.14
CA ALA A 268 8.02 -12.20 17.56
C ALA A 268 8.69 -13.56 17.87
N TYR A 269 7.90 -14.64 17.97
CA TYR A 269 8.38 -15.98 18.28
C TYR A 269 8.30 -16.98 17.12
N THR A 270 7.80 -16.56 15.95
CA THR A 270 7.64 -17.47 14.81
C THR A 270 8.55 -17.04 13.65
N VAL A 271 9.62 -17.81 13.43
CA VAL A 271 10.39 -17.74 12.18
C VAL A 271 9.61 -18.51 11.12
N ASN A 272 8.88 -17.79 10.28
CA ASN A 272 8.17 -18.41 9.17
C ASN A 272 9.18 -18.66 8.02
N LEU A 273 9.41 -19.93 7.70
CA LEU A 273 10.31 -20.33 6.60
C LEU A 273 9.63 -20.31 5.24
N SER A 274 8.31 -20.08 5.20
CA SER A 274 7.52 -19.96 3.98
C SER A 274 7.27 -18.48 3.69
N GLU A 275 7.75 -18.01 2.53
CA GLU A 275 7.40 -16.70 2.01
C GLU A 275 5.90 -16.67 1.66
N ILE A 276 5.27 -15.52 1.87
CA ILE A 276 3.84 -15.36 1.63
C ILE A 276 3.62 -15.15 0.12
N ASP A 277 3.28 -16.23 -0.57
CA ASP A 277 3.11 -16.25 -2.02
C ASP A 277 1.67 -15.94 -2.46
N TYR A 278 1.09 -14.83 -1.98
CA TYR A 278 -0.21 -14.43 -2.50
C TYR A 278 -0.08 -13.90 -3.94
N SER A 279 -0.77 -14.58 -4.86
CA SER A 279 -0.98 -14.12 -6.23
C SER A 279 -2.43 -14.36 -6.63
N ASN A 280 -3.04 -13.39 -7.30
CA ASN A 280 -4.30 -13.59 -8.05
C ASN A 280 -4.12 -13.44 -9.56
N ILE A 281 -2.87 -13.55 -10.02
CA ILE A 281 -2.53 -13.62 -11.44
C ILE A 281 -2.40 -15.08 -11.86
N SER A 282 -3.17 -15.48 -12.87
CA SER A 282 -3.05 -16.78 -13.53
C SER A 282 -1.93 -16.77 -14.57
N ASN A 283 -1.25 -17.91 -14.73
CA ASN A 283 -0.07 -18.12 -15.60
C ASN A 283 1.17 -17.28 -15.24
N GLY A 284 1.21 -16.72 -14.03
CA GLY A 284 2.32 -15.94 -13.50
C GLY A 284 2.13 -15.67 -12.01
N LEU A 285 2.75 -14.61 -11.53
CA LEU A 285 2.65 -14.12 -10.15
C LEU A 285 2.21 -12.66 -10.12
N GLY A 286 1.92 -12.15 -8.93
CA GLY A 286 1.66 -10.74 -8.69
C GLY A 286 0.25 -10.45 -8.20
N VAL A 287 -0.05 -9.16 -8.05
CA VAL A 287 -1.27 -8.69 -7.42
C VAL A 287 -2.02 -7.78 -8.39
N PHE A 288 -3.27 -8.17 -8.67
CA PHE A 288 -4.27 -7.30 -9.28
C PHE A 288 -5.34 -6.96 -8.25
N GLY A 289 -5.55 -5.67 -8.00
CA GLY A 289 -6.44 -5.24 -6.92
C GLY A 289 -7.02 -3.87 -7.15
N VAL A 290 -8.01 -3.51 -6.32
CA VAL A 290 -8.68 -2.22 -6.35
C VAL A 290 -8.77 -1.66 -4.95
N TYR A 291 -8.61 -0.36 -4.79
CA TYR A 291 -9.03 0.35 -3.59
C TYR A 291 -9.88 1.56 -3.91
N LEU A 292 -10.65 2.00 -2.92
CA LEU A 292 -11.38 3.26 -2.94
C LEU A 292 -10.94 4.11 -1.75
N LYS A 293 -10.84 5.43 -1.97
CA LYS A 293 -10.61 6.40 -0.91
C LYS A 293 -11.91 7.06 -0.52
N ASN A 294 -12.12 7.18 0.77
CA ASN A 294 -13.30 7.83 1.34
C ASN A 294 -12.81 8.86 2.35
N TYR A 295 -13.38 10.06 2.33
CA TYR A 295 -12.95 11.16 3.18
C TYR A 295 -14.06 11.57 4.14
N GLN A 296 -13.68 11.79 5.41
CA GLN A 296 -14.55 12.33 6.43
C GLN A 296 -13.89 13.56 7.07
N PRO A 297 -14.36 14.78 6.76
CA PRO A 297 -13.94 15.97 7.49
C PRO A 297 -14.46 15.93 8.92
N PHE A 298 -13.69 16.50 9.83
CA PHE A 298 -14.12 16.85 11.19
C PHE A 298 -13.52 18.20 11.58
N THR A 299 -14.01 18.82 12.65
CA THR A 299 -13.72 20.23 12.93
C THR A 299 -12.86 20.38 14.19
N PHE A 300 -11.74 21.08 14.06
CA PHE A 300 -11.03 21.63 15.22
C PHE A 300 -11.72 22.89 15.70
N THR A 301 -12.00 22.99 17.00
CA THR A 301 -12.49 24.25 17.58
C THR A 301 -11.43 25.34 17.41
N HIS A 302 -11.87 26.59 17.20
CA HIS A 302 -10.95 27.72 17.12
C HIS A 302 -10.12 27.88 18.40
N ALA A 303 -10.69 27.57 19.57
CA ALA A 303 -9.98 27.61 20.84
C ALA A 303 -8.81 26.63 20.86
N PHE A 304 -9.02 25.40 20.36
CA PHE A 304 -7.96 24.40 20.23
C PHE A 304 -6.86 24.83 19.27
N ILE A 305 -7.20 25.35 18.09
CA ILE A 305 -6.18 25.83 17.13
C ILE A 305 -5.34 26.94 17.78
N LYS A 306 -6.01 27.90 18.42
CA LYS A 306 -5.36 29.04 19.08
C LYS A 306 -4.48 28.64 20.26
N SER A 307 -4.74 27.52 20.94
CA SER A 307 -3.90 27.08 22.06
C SER A 307 -2.48 26.70 21.63
N PHE A 308 -2.24 26.39 20.35
CA PHE A 308 -0.90 26.18 19.80
C PHE A 308 -0.27 27.45 19.23
N GLY A 309 -0.98 28.59 19.28
CA GLY A 309 -0.55 29.86 18.69
C GLY A 309 -0.83 29.97 17.19
N TYR A 310 -1.67 29.10 16.62
CA TYR A 310 -2.01 29.10 15.20
C TYR A 310 -3.25 29.95 14.90
N THR A 311 -3.40 30.31 13.63
CA THR A 311 -4.56 31.06 13.13
C THR A 311 -5.61 30.08 12.58
N PRO A 312 -6.87 30.12 13.04
CA PRO A 312 -7.94 29.34 12.42
C PRO A 312 -8.22 29.83 10.99
N GLY A 313 -8.19 28.94 10.01
CA GLY A 313 -8.66 29.20 8.66
C GLY A 313 -10.19 29.21 8.57
N LEU A 314 -10.74 29.80 7.51
CA LEU A 314 -12.16 29.61 7.16
C LEU A 314 -12.38 28.11 6.91
N ALA A 315 -13.40 27.54 7.52
CA ALA A 315 -13.68 26.11 7.61
C ALA A 315 -14.09 25.43 6.28
N ASP A 316 -13.60 25.92 5.13
CA ASP A 316 -13.89 25.39 3.79
C ASP A 316 -12.76 24.48 3.30
N ALA A 317 -12.27 23.61 4.18
CA ALA A 317 -11.22 22.66 3.83
C ALA A 317 -11.69 21.64 2.76
N GLN A 318 -13.01 21.44 2.60
CA GLN A 318 -13.60 20.56 1.58
C GLN A 318 -13.23 20.93 0.14
N ALA A 319 -12.85 22.19 -0.14
CA ALA A 319 -12.43 22.64 -1.47
C ALA A 319 -11.06 22.08 -1.90
N TYR A 320 -10.34 21.38 -1.01
CA TYR A 320 -9.00 20.83 -1.24
C TYR A 320 -8.94 19.30 -1.26
N LEU A 321 -10.09 18.62 -1.24
CA LEU A 321 -10.26 17.19 -1.48
C LEU A 321 -10.66 16.94 -2.95
#